data_AF-A0A520A8Z8-F1
#
_entry.id   AF-A0A520A8Z8-F1
#
_cell.length_a   1.000
_cell.length_b   1.000
_cell.length_c   1.000
_cell.angle_alpha   90.00
_cell.angle_beta   90.00
_cell.angle_gamma   90.00
#
_symmetry.space_group_name_H-M   'P 1'
#
loop_
_entity.id
_entity.type
_entity.pdbx_description
1 polymer ?
#
loop_
_entity_poly.entity_id
_entity_poly.type
_entity_poly.pdbx_seq_one_letter_code
_entity_poly.pdbx_strand_id
1 'polypeptide(L)'
;MTTEFQQNQRLSHSDQQKSDSKRLMPIVKEALMQSVWLYNKYSGTWYTPEEFQNIYQNKEMTEFEVRSLLENIVIRDPKGGNAAYHKAIDQKIEQYKKEIAELKVKGETFLNKVIEYYQQKLPKR
;
A
#
# COMPACT_ATOMS: atom_id res chain seq x y z
N MET A 1 -13.84 12.19 -6.74
CA MET A 1 -12.40 12.46 -6.98
C MET A 1 -11.83 11.22 -7.66
N THR A 2 -11.68 11.30 -8.98
CA THR A 2 -11.28 10.22 -9.89
C THR A 2 -9.89 10.55 -10.41
N THR A 3 -8.89 9.75 -10.04
CA THR A 3 -7.49 9.99 -10.44
C THR A 3 -6.97 8.81 -11.28
N GLU A 4 -6.92 9.08 -12.58
CA GLU A 4 -5.75 8.90 -13.45
C GLU A 4 -5.16 7.49 -13.62
N PHE A 5 -5.71 6.76 -14.59
CA PHE A 5 -4.96 5.79 -15.38
C PHE A 5 -4.07 6.52 -16.39
N GLN A 6 -2.83 6.83 -16.03
CA GLN A 6 -1.77 7.13 -16.99
C GLN A 6 -0.67 6.06 -16.91
N GLN A 7 -0.77 5.05 -17.76
CA GLN A 7 0.41 4.41 -18.34
C GLN A 7 0.23 4.38 -19.85
N ASN A 8 1.18 5.01 -20.55
CA ASN A 8 1.33 5.11 -21.99
C ASN A 8 1.62 3.73 -22.64
N GLN A 9 0.70 2.78 -22.52
CA GLN A 9 0.62 1.64 -23.43
C GLN A 9 -0.57 1.88 -24.36
N ARG A 10 -0.32 1.90 -25.67
CA ARG A 10 -1.42 1.86 -26.64
C ARG A 10 -2.12 0.51 -26.46
N LEU A 11 -3.23 0.54 -25.72
CA LEU A 11 -4.12 -0.61 -25.58
C LEU A 11 -4.51 -1.09 -26.98
N SER A 12 -4.46 -2.40 -27.19
CA SER A 12 -4.89 -3.00 -28.45
C SER A 12 -6.38 -2.76 -28.67
N HIS A 13 -6.86 -2.89 -29.91
CA HIS A 13 -8.31 -2.83 -30.17
C HIS A 13 -9.11 -3.86 -29.36
N SER A 14 -8.54 -5.02 -29.08
CA SER A 14 -9.14 -6.04 -28.20
C SER A 14 -9.24 -5.60 -26.74
N ASP A 15 -8.24 -4.85 -26.25
CA ASP A 15 -8.21 -4.38 -24.86
C ASP A 15 -9.31 -3.36 -24.53
N GLN A 16 -9.78 -2.63 -25.54
CA GLN A 16 -10.82 -1.60 -25.41
C GLN A 16 -12.24 -2.15 -25.57
N GLN A 17 -12.38 -3.43 -25.94
CA GLN A 17 -13.70 -4.05 -26.06
C GLN A 17 -14.36 -4.17 -24.68
N LYS A 18 -15.68 -3.96 -24.63
CA LYS A 18 -16.47 -4.26 -23.43
C LYS A 18 -16.31 -5.75 -23.11
N SER A 19 -15.97 -6.04 -21.87
CA SER A 19 -15.83 -7.40 -21.37
C SER A 19 -16.91 -7.74 -20.37
N ASP A 20 -17.15 -9.04 -20.16
CA ASP A 20 -18.11 -9.53 -19.19
C ASP A 20 -17.49 -9.58 -17.79
N SER A 21 -17.92 -8.66 -16.92
CA SER A 21 -17.52 -8.60 -15.52
C SER A 21 -17.85 -9.88 -14.74
N LYS A 22 -18.73 -10.75 -15.26
CA LYS A 22 -19.01 -12.08 -14.68
C LYS A 22 -17.78 -12.98 -14.63
N ARG A 23 -16.75 -12.72 -15.45
CA ARG A 23 -15.46 -13.43 -15.38
C ARG A 23 -14.73 -13.24 -14.05
N LEU A 24 -15.09 -12.21 -13.28
CA LEU A 24 -14.58 -11.97 -11.93
C LEU A 24 -15.31 -12.79 -10.85
N MET A 25 -16.46 -13.40 -11.16
CA MET A 25 -17.26 -14.11 -10.15
C MET A 25 -16.68 -15.45 -9.68
N PRO A 26 -15.92 -16.23 -10.47
CA PRO A 26 -15.29 -17.45 -9.98
C PRO A 26 -14.40 -17.23 -8.75
N ILE A 27 -13.58 -16.17 -8.74
CA ILE A 27 -12.69 -15.86 -7.60
C ILE A 27 -13.47 -15.43 -6.35
N VAL A 28 -14.62 -14.78 -6.52
CA VAL A 28 -15.53 -14.45 -5.41
C VAL A 28 -16.10 -15.72 -4.80
N LYS A 29 -16.58 -16.66 -5.63
CA LYS A 29 -17.12 -17.95 -5.16
C LYS A 29 -16.07 -18.75 -4.41
N GLU A 30 -14.84 -18.78 -4.92
CA GLU A 30 -13.73 -19.45 -4.27
C GLU A 30 -13.41 -18.82 -2.90
N ALA A 31 -13.39 -17.48 -2.82
CA ALA A 31 -13.16 -16.76 -1.57
C ALA A 31 -14.24 -17.03 -0.52
N LEU A 32 -15.52 -17.07 -0.94
CA LEU A 32 -16.64 -17.47 -0.07
C LEU A 32 -16.49 -18.90 0.44
N MET A 33 -16.17 -19.85 -0.45
CA MET A 33 -15.99 -21.26 -0.07
C MET A 33 -14.88 -21.45 0.95
N GLN A 34 -13.79 -20.70 0.80
CA GLN A 34 -12.63 -20.78 1.69
C GLN A 34 -12.75 -19.86 2.93
N SER A 35 -13.82 -19.07 3.05
CA SER A 35 -14.02 -18.09 4.14
C SER A 35 -12.87 -17.09 4.29
N VAL A 36 -12.42 -16.54 3.17
CA VAL A 36 -11.24 -15.66 3.03
C VAL A 36 -11.59 -14.45 2.18
N TRP A 37 -10.71 -13.45 2.18
CA TRP A 37 -10.96 -12.15 1.55
C TRP A 37 -10.16 -11.98 0.28
N LEU A 38 -10.55 -10.99 -0.54
CA LEU A 38 -9.85 -10.62 -1.76
C LEU A 38 -8.92 -9.43 -1.47
N TYR A 39 -7.67 -9.56 -1.87
CA TYR A 39 -6.67 -8.51 -1.75
C TYR A 39 -6.19 -8.06 -3.13
N ASN A 40 -6.29 -6.77 -3.40
CA ASN A 40 -5.76 -6.16 -4.61
C ASN A 40 -4.30 -5.75 -4.38
N LYS A 41 -3.36 -6.46 -5.00
CA LYS A 41 -1.91 -6.19 -4.89
C LYS A 41 -1.51 -4.83 -5.44
N TYR A 42 -2.26 -4.30 -6.41
CA TYR A 42 -1.94 -3.04 -7.07
C TYR A 42 -2.34 -1.85 -6.19
N SER A 43 -3.58 -1.84 -5.68
CA SER A 43 -4.07 -0.74 -4.84
C SER A 43 -3.80 -0.93 -3.34
N GLY A 44 -3.41 -2.13 -2.92
CA GLY A 44 -3.29 -2.50 -1.51
C GLY A 44 -4.62 -2.59 -0.76
N THR A 45 -5.75 -2.69 -1.49
CA THR A 45 -7.10 -2.67 -0.93
C THR A 45 -7.60 -4.09 -0.64
N TRP A 46 -8.28 -4.24 0.49
CA TRP A 46 -8.96 -5.47 0.88
C TRP A 46 -10.45 -5.35 0.60
N TYR A 47 -11.06 -6.46 0.18
CA TYR A 47 -12.48 -6.60 -0.03
C TYR A 47 -12.98 -7.89 0.62
N THR A 48 -14.11 -7.81 1.31
CA THR A 48 -14.93 -9.01 1.51
C THR A 48 -15.41 -9.52 0.14
N PRO A 49 -15.71 -10.82 0.01
CA PRO A 49 -16.30 -11.36 -1.22
C PRO A 49 -17.57 -10.61 -1.65
N GLU A 50 -18.43 -10.24 -0.70
CA GLU A 50 -19.68 -9.54 -0.94
C GLU A 50 -19.47 -8.11 -1.43
N GLU A 51 -18.55 -7.36 -0.82
CA GLU A 51 -18.18 -6.01 -1.29
C GLU A 51 -17.63 -6.05 -2.71
N PHE A 52 -16.71 -6.99 -2.98
CA PHE A 52 -16.12 -7.13 -4.31
C PHE A 52 -17.20 -7.46 -5.34
N GLN A 53 -18.09 -8.40 -5.02
CA GLN A 53 -19.21 -8.74 -5.88
C GLN A 53 -20.09 -7.52 -6.15
N ASN A 54 -20.51 -6.79 -5.12
CA ASN A 54 -21.39 -5.62 -5.27
C ASN A 54 -20.76 -4.53 -6.16
N ILE A 55 -19.44 -4.31 -6.04
CA ILE A 55 -18.72 -3.29 -6.83
C ILE A 55 -18.59 -3.71 -8.29
N TYR A 56 -18.28 -4.98 -8.57
CA TYR A 56 -17.82 -5.40 -9.89
C TYR A 56 -18.85 -6.23 -10.69
N GLN A 57 -19.85 -6.85 -10.05
CA GLN A 57 -20.80 -7.74 -10.73
C GLN A 57 -21.51 -7.08 -11.91
N ASN A 58 -21.91 -5.82 -11.77
CA ASN A 58 -22.65 -5.07 -12.81
C ASN A 58 -21.88 -3.88 -13.37
N LYS A 59 -20.57 -3.81 -13.11
CA LYS A 59 -19.73 -2.71 -13.58
C LYS A 59 -19.36 -2.93 -15.03
N GLU A 60 -19.63 -1.95 -15.89
CA GLU A 60 -19.09 -1.95 -17.25
C GLU A 60 -17.56 -1.81 -17.19
N MET A 61 -16.85 -2.80 -17.74
CA MET A 61 -15.40 -2.85 -17.75
C MET A 61 -14.91 -3.27 -19.14
N THR A 62 -13.74 -2.77 -19.51
CA THR A 62 -13.00 -3.21 -20.69
C THR A 62 -12.30 -4.53 -20.42
N GLU A 63 -11.92 -5.24 -21.49
CA GLU A 63 -11.14 -6.48 -21.40
C GLU A 63 -9.82 -6.29 -20.63
N PHE A 64 -9.16 -5.16 -20.87
CA PHE A 64 -7.95 -4.81 -20.14
C PHE A 64 -8.20 -4.66 -18.63
N GLU A 65 -9.26 -3.96 -18.23
CA GLU A 65 -9.58 -3.77 -16.82
C GLU A 65 -9.94 -5.09 -16.12
N VAL A 66 -10.72 -5.97 -16.78
CA VAL A 66 -11.05 -7.29 -16.24
C VAL A 66 -9.79 -8.14 -16.07
N ARG A 67 -8.94 -8.20 -17.10
CA ARG A 67 -7.68 -8.94 -17.05
C ARG A 67 -6.75 -8.40 -15.96
N SER A 68 -6.53 -7.09 -15.95
CA SER A 68 -5.67 -6.43 -14.96
C SER A 68 -6.17 -6.67 -13.54
N LEU A 69 -7.49 -6.62 -13.31
CA LEU A 69 -8.06 -6.92 -12.01
C LEU A 69 -7.84 -8.39 -11.60
N LEU A 70 -8.06 -9.35 -12.52
CA LEU A 70 -7.80 -10.78 -12.25
C LEU A 70 -6.34 -11.08 -11.94
N GLU A 71 -5.40 -10.43 -12.62
CA GLU A 71 -3.95 -10.60 -12.38
C GLU A 71 -3.53 -10.04 -11.01
N ASN A 72 -4.23 -9.02 -10.53
CA ASN A 72 -3.87 -8.29 -9.31
C ASN A 72 -4.66 -8.69 -8.06
N ILE A 73 -5.81 -9.35 -8.22
CA ILE A 73 -6.59 -9.86 -7.09
C ILE A 73 -6.07 -11.23 -6.67
N VAL A 74 -5.87 -11.39 -5.37
CA VAL A 74 -5.50 -12.66 -4.74
C VAL A 74 -6.39 -12.95 -3.55
N ILE A 75 -6.63 -14.22 -3.29
CA ILE A 75 -7.36 -14.67 -2.10
C ILE A 75 -6.38 -14.78 -0.92
N ARG A 76 -6.75 -14.23 0.23
CA ARG A 76 -5.91 -14.19 1.44
C ARG A 76 -6.75 -14.28 2.72
N ASP A 77 -6.18 -14.91 3.74
CA ASP A 77 -6.74 -14.87 5.09
C ASP A 77 -6.67 -13.43 5.67
N PRO A 78 -7.79 -12.80 6.05
CA PRO A 78 -7.79 -11.47 6.63
C PRO A 78 -6.99 -11.37 7.94
N LYS A 79 -6.89 -12.45 8.73
CA LYS A 79 -6.07 -12.49 9.95
C LYS A 79 -4.59 -12.36 9.61
N GLY A 80 -4.15 -13.05 8.55
CA GLY A 80 -2.79 -12.94 8.04
C GLY A 80 -2.48 -11.53 7.53
N GLY A 81 -3.45 -10.88 6.88
CA GLY A 81 -3.38 -9.48 6.47
C GLY A 81 -3.17 -8.53 7.66
N ASN A 82 -3.99 -8.66 8.70
CA ASN A 82 -3.87 -7.83 9.90
C ASN A 82 -2.52 -8.01 10.61
N ALA A 83 -2.06 -9.25 10.75
CA ALA A 83 -0.75 -9.56 11.34
C ALA A 83 0.41 -8.92 10.54
N ALA A 84 0.31 -8.92 9.20
CA ALA A 84 1.30 -8.27 8.34
C ALA A 84 1.33 -6.74 8.55
N TYR A 85 0.16 -6.09 8.70
CA TYR A 85 0.10 -4.66 9.01
C TYR A 85 0.70 -4.34 10.38
N HIS A 86 0.38 -5.12 11.42
CA HIS A 86 0.99 -4.96 12.74
C HIS A 86 2.51 -5.06 12.66
N LYS A 87 3.04 -6.08 11.97
CA LYS A 87 4.48 -6.22 11.77
C LYS A 87 5.10 -5.03 11.04
N ALA A 88 4.42 -4.50 10.02
CA ALA A 88 4.91 -3.33 9.28
C ALA A 88 4.91 -2.06 10.15
N ILE A 89 3.90 -1.90 11.02
CA ILE A 89 3.84 -0.81 12.00
C ILE A 89 5.01 -0.91 12.97
N ASP A 90 5.25 -2.09 13.55
CA ASP A 90 6.34 -2.31 14.51
C ASP A 90 7.71 -2.02 13.88
N GLN A 91 7.92 -2.45 12.63
CA GLN A 91 9.13 -2.15 11.87
C GLN A 91 9.34 -0.65 11.67
N LYS A 92 8.29 0.09 11.31
CA LYS A 92 8.36 1.56 11.16
C LYS A 92 8.63 2.25 12.50
N ILE A 93 7.99 1.82 13.58
CA ILE A 93 8.23 2.35 14.92
C ILE A 93 9.71 2.20 15.28
N GLU A 94 10.28 1.02 15.04
CA GLU A 94 11.68 0.76 15.36
C GLU A 94 12.63 1.60 14.51
N GLN A 95 12.32 1.77 13.23
CA GLN A 95 13.08 2.68 12.36
C GLN A 95 13.04 4.12 12.89
N TYR A 96 11.86 4.66 13.20
CA TYR A 96 11.73 6.02 13.71
C TYR A 96 12.42 6.22 15.07
N LYS A 97 12.40 5.21 15.95
CA LYS A 97 13.16 5.27 17.21
C LYS A 97 14.66 5.45 16.96
N LYS A 98 15.23 4.74 15.99
CA LYS A 98 16.64 4.87 15.60
C LYS A 98 16.93 6.26 15.04
N GLU A 99 16.11 6.74 14.12
CA GLU A 99 16.26 8.08 13.53
C GLU A 99 16.19 9.18 14.59
N ILE A 100 15.26 9.09 15.55
CA ILE A 100 15.16 10.03 16.68
C ILE A 100 16.41 9.97 17.55
N ALA A 101 16.91 8.78 17.86
CA ALA A 101 18.12 8.63 18.68
C ALA A 101 19.34 9.26 18.00
N GLU A 102 19.51 9.04 16.69
CA GLU A 102 20.59 9.67 15.91
C GLU A 102 20.49 11.19 15.88
N LEU A 103 19.28 11.74 15.70
CA LEU A 103 19.06 13.18 15.71
C LEU A 103 19.38 13.81 17.07
N LYS A 104 19.05 13.14 18.18
CA LYS A 104 19.42 13.58 19.53
C LYS A 104 20.93 13.67 19.69
N VAL A 105 21.66 12.62 19.31
CA VAL A 105 23.14 12.60 19.39
C VAL A 105 23.76 13.70 18.52
N LYS A 106 23.26 13.91 17.30
CA LYS A 106 23.71 14.98 16.41
C LYS A 106 23.46 16.36 17.04
N GLY A 107 22.28 16.56 17.64
CA GLY A 107 21.92 17.80 18.34
C GLY A 107 22.82 18.09 19.53
N GLU A 108 23.07 17.11 20.40
CA GLU A 108 23.98 17.24 21.55
C GLU A 108 25.42 17.54 21.09
N THR A 109 25.90 16.83 20.07
CA THR A 109 27.24 17.08 19.51
C THR A 109 27.38 18.49 18.98
N PHE A 110 26.36 18.99 18.27
CA PHE A 110 26.34 20.36 17.78
C PHE A 110 26.34 21.37 18.92
N LEU A 111 25.48 21.17 19.93
CA LEU A 111 25.40 22.05 21.10
C LEU A 111 26.74 22.12 21.84
N ASN A 112 27.40 20.98 22.06
CA ASN A 112 28.71 20.94 22.70
C ASN A 112 29.77 21.70 21.91
N LYS A 113 29.80 21.56 20.57
CA LYS A 113 30.69 22.36 19.71
C LYS A 113 30.44 23.86 19.84
N VAL A 114 29.16 24.28 19.92
CA VAL A 114 28.80 25.69 20.12
C VAL A 114 29.32 26.18 21.48
N ILE A 115 29.10 25.42 22.55
CA ILE A 115 29.57 25.75 23.90
C ILE A 115 31.10 25.89 23.91
N GLU A 116 31.83 24.91 23.39
CA GLU A 116 33.29 24.92 23.32
C GLU A 116 33.81 26.16 22.58
N TYR A 117 33.23 26.49 21.42
CA TYR A 117 33.64 27.64 20.61
C TYR A 117 33.51 28.96 21.39
N TYR A 118 32.38 29.19 22.07
CA TYR A 118 32.15 30.43 22.79
C TYR A 118 32.89 30.49 24.13
N GLN A 119 33.12 29.35 24.80
CA GLN A 119 33.95 29.31 26.00
C GLN A 119 35.41 29.68 25.70
N GLN A 120 35.95 29.24 24.56
CA GLN A 120 37.31 29.62 24.12
C GLN A 120 37.44 31.11 23.77
N LYS A 121 36.34 31.76 23.38
CA LYS A 121 36.29 33.19 23.01
C LYS A 121 36.13 34.13 24.21
N LEU A 122 35.83 33.61 25.40
CA LEU A 122 35.72 34.45 26.59
C LEU A 122 37.13 34.90 27.04
N PRO A 123 37.39 36.21 27.19
CA PRO A 123 38.68 36.70 27.64
C PRO A 123 38.95 36.21 29.07
N LYS A 124 40.15 35.66 29.31
CA LYS A 124 40.62 35.35 30.66
C LYS A 124 40.67 36.64 31.47
N ARG A 125 39.87 36.73 32.53
CA ARG A 125 39.99 37.76 33.56
C ARG A 125 41.20 37.47 34.44
#